data_AF-A0AAN0JPB0-F1
#
_entry.id   AF-A0AAN0JPB0-F1
#
_cell.length_a   1.000
_cell.length_b   1.000
_cell.length_c   1.000
_cell.angle_alpha   90.00
_cell.angle_beta   90.00
_cell.angle_gamma   90.00
#
_symmetry.space_group_name_H-M   'P 1'
#
loop_
_entity.id
_entity.type
_entity.pdbx_description
1 polymer ?
#
loop_
_entity_poly.entity_id
_entity_poly.type
_entity_poly.pdbx_seq_one_letter_code
_entity_poly.pdbx_strand_id
1 'polypeptide(L)'
;MFSNVRKAISKCPPPLEDLKTFIEDFNSDLEAELSLISNLQSAMRLIRKNCSLINIVILEAVVEHFEIDDAQKYIDDYKREIDESCRNLSVDLCLNEPFDVVRASPPLKCETATYVLGWEATEHKLKDVTDIISKSSGKFIKLINIKSIESITITCSFPHSLTGALIIKLSENLELLIKNGLIKLTVGYCTIWKKQKIQEIQELLEEEVQEIMEQPHDTKRQKELKETAQQLTKILSEKEKELNKIKEKIQDMLSQKKTKEDQNERECTLVELKEVKETTNDLEEKLQRMKKEYHIKCHTDSTSASYKIIKGMRMEIEQILTNKTGLLDQNESLIDIKGEIAELQEQISVMNYKRDALKLDWEISSEQTLDKREEGQPGFSSRNKGTSWID
;
A
#
# COMPACT_ATOMS: atom_id res chain seq x y z
N MET A 1 -21.74 -0.81 -22.18
CA MET A 1 -21.01 -1.99 -21.68
C MET A 1 -21.89 -2.97 -20.89
N PHE A 2 -22.37 -2.66 -19.67
CA PHE A 2 -22.98 -3.68 -18.78
C PHE A 2 -24.16 -4.48 -19.39
N SER A 3 -25.01 -3.83 -20.20
CA SER A 3 -26.11 -4.51 -20.92
C SER A 3 -25.62 -5.56 -21.91
N ASN A 4 -24.52 -5.29 -22.62
CA ASN A 4 -23.95 -6.21 -23.60
C ASN A 4 -23.26 -7.40 -22.89
N VAL A 5 -22.51 -7.13 -21.82
CA VAL A 5 -21.91 -8.17 -20.97
C VAL A 5 -22.99 -9.08 -20.37
N ARG A 6 -24.06 -8.50 -19.81
CA ARG A 6 -25.19 -9.27 -19.28
C ARG A 6 -25.82 -10.17 -20.36
N LYS A 7 -26.00 -9.65 -21.58
CA LYS A 7 -26.51 -10.45 -22.70
C LYS A 7 -25.57 -11.59 -23.05
N ALA A 8 -24.26 -11.36 -23.07
CA ALA A 8 -23.25 -12.40 -23.32
C ALA A 8 -23.28 -13.49 -22.24
N ILE A 9 -23.25 -13.12 -20.96
CA ILE A 9 -23.38 -14.05 -19.83
C ILE A 9 -24.69 -14.84 -19.91
N SER A 10 -25.77 -14.20 -20.35
CA SER A 10 -27.08 -14.89 -20.47
C SER A 10 -27.11 -15.92 -21.60
N LYS A 11 -26.21 -15.87 -22.58
CA LYS A 11 -26.09 -16.91 -23.64
C LYS A 11 -25.39 -18.16 -23.12
N CYS A 12 -24.41 -18.00 -22.24
CA CYS A 12 -23.64 -19.09 -21.63
C CYS A 12 -23.54 -18.83 -20.12
N PRO A 13 -24.63 -19.08 -19.36
CA PRO A 13 -24.69 -18.72 -17.96
C PRO A 13 -23.81 -19.65 -17.12
N PRO A 14 -22.96 -19.12 -16.23
CA PRO A 14 -22.26 -19.95 -15.27
C PRO A 14 -23.25 -20.58 -14.27
N PRO A 15 -22.90 -21.72 -13.66
CA PRO A 15 -23.69 -22.27 -12.57
C PRO A 15 -23.83 -21.23 -11.44
N LEU A 16 -25.05 -21.07 -10.93
CA LEU A 16 -25.36 -19.99 -9.99
C LEU A 16 -24.58 -20.11 -8.67
N GLU A 17 -24.41 -21.33 -8.17
CA GLU A 17 -23.69 -21.58 -6.91
C GLU A 17 -22.17 -21.36 -7.08
N ASP A 18 -21.60 -21.74 -8.23
CA ASP A 18 -20.20 -21.45 -8.54
C ASP A 18 -19.97 -19.94 -8.66
N LEU A 19 -20.89 -19.21 -9.30
CA LEU A 19 -20.84 -17.75 -9.38
C LEU A 19 -20.93 -17.09 -7.99
N LYS A 20 -21.80 -17.57 -7.11
CA LYS A 20 -21.92 -17.04 -5.74
C LYS A 20 -20.63 -17.27 -4.96
N THR A 21 -20.14 -18.51 -4.98
CA THR A 21 -18.91 -18.91 -4.30
C THR A 21 -17.74 -18.05 -4.76
N PHE A 22 -17.60 -17.87 -6.08
CA PHE A 22 -16.55 -17.01 -6.64
C PHE A 22 -16.67 -15.55 -6.18
N ILE A 23 -17.87 -14.98 -6.14
CA ILE A 23 -18.07 -13.59 -5.69
C ILE A 23 -17.81 -13.44 -4.19
N GLU A 24 -18.19 -14.45 -3.40
CA GLU A 24 -17.91 -14.49 -1.96
C GLU A 24 -16.41 -14.57 -1.68
N ASP A 25 -15.70 -15.44 -2.39
CA ASP A 25 -14.23 -15.54 -2.34
C ASP A 25 -13.56 -14.22 -2.76
N PHE A 26 -14.14 -13.53 -3.74
CA PHE A 26 -13.65 -12.24 -4.22
C PHE A 26 -13.92 -11.09 -3.23
N ASN A 27 -15.08 -11.11 -2.56
CA ASN A 27 -15.47 -10.10 -1.58
C ASN A 27 -16.44 -10.68 -0.53
N SER A 28 -15.90 -11.08 0.61
CA SER A 28 -16.65 -11.67 1.74
C SER A 28 -17.74 -10.76 2.28
N ASP A 29 -17.63 -9.43 2.11
CA ASP A 29 -18.64 -8.47 2.57
C ASP A 29 -19.99 -8.67 1.86
N LEU A 30 -20.01 -9.40 0.72
CA LEU A 30 -21.20 -9.67 -0.06
C LEU A 30 -21.93 -10.96 0.33
N GLU A 31 -21.38 -11.78 1.24
CA GLU A 31 -21.93 -13.09 1.65
C GLU A 31 -23.42 -13.00 2.03
N ALA A 32 -23.78 -12.04 2.88
CA ALA A 32 -25.16 -11.85 3.32
C ALA A 32 -26.11 -11.51 2.15
N GLU A 33 -25.67 -10.68 1.20
CA GLU A 33 -26.47 -10.34 0.00
C GLU A 33 -26.56 -11.52 -0.97
N LEU A 34 -25.47 -12.29 -1.13
CA LEU A 34 -25.40 -13.48 -1.98
C LEU A 34 -26.32 -14.61 -1.50
N SER A 35 -26.45 -14.78 -0.18
CA SER A 35 -27.34 -15.77 0.44
C SER A 35 -28.81 -15.61 0.03
N LEU A 36 -29.24 -14.36 -0.25
CA LEU A 36 -30.60 -14.00 -0.63
C LEU A 36 -30.85 -14.12 -2.15
N ILE A 37 -29.81 -14.40 -2.94
CA ILE A 37 -29.89 -14.41 -4.39
C ILE A 37 -30.33 -15.79 -4.90
N SER A 38 -31.46 -15.82 -5.60
CA SER A 38 -32.05 -17.04 -6.16
C SER A 38 -31.86 -17.20 -7.68
N ASN A 39 -31.31 -16.20 -8.36
CA ASN A 39 -31.14 -16.25 -9.81
C ASN A 39 -29.98 -15.38 -10.31
N LEU A 40 -29.52 -15.69 -11.52
CA LEU A 40 -28.42 -15.00 -12.19
C LEU A 40 -28.69 -13.50 -12.37
N GLN A 41 -29.94 -13.09 -12.61
CA GLN A 41 -30.27 -11.68 -12.82
C GLN A 41 -30.06 -10.85 -11.54
N SER A 42 -30.38 -11.42 -10.39
CA SER A 42 -30.12 -10.82 -9.08
C SER A 42 -28.62 -10.76 -8.78
N ALA A 43 -27.85 -11.81 -9.12
CA ALA A 43 -26.38 -11.79 -9.05
C ALA A 43 -25.79 -10.68 -9.92
N MET A 44 -26.21 -10.57 -11.18
CA MET A 44 -25.79 -9.50 -12.08
C MET A 44 -26.20 -8.10 -11.61
N ARG A 45 -27.28 -7.98 -10.82
CA ARG A 45 -27.67 -6.70 -10.20
C ARG A 45 -26.75 -6.35 -9.03
N LEU A 46 -26.35 -7.34 -8.23
CA LEU A 46 -25.38 -7.16 -7.14
C LEU A 46 -24.00 -6.76 -7.67
N ILE A 47 -23.50 -7.46 -8.69
CA ILE A 47 -22.27 -7.10 -9.40
C ILE A 47 -22.37 -5.65 -9.91
N ARG A 48 -23.49 -5.29 -10.55
CA ARG A 48 -23.69 -3.91 -11.04
C ARG A 48 -23.61 -2.87 -9.93
N LYS A 49 -24.20 -3.13 -8.77
CA LYS A 49 -24.13 -2.22 -7.61
C LYS A 49 -22.71 -2.05 -7.09
N ASN A 50 -21.86 -3.05 -7.27
CA ASN A 50 -20.47 -3.01 -6.84
C ASN A 50 -19.50 -2.47 -7.91
N CYS A 51 -20.02 -2.16 -9.11
CA CYS A 51 -19.26 -1.50 -10.18
C CYS A 51 -19.56 0.01 -10.24
N SER A 52 -18.58 0.79 -10.70
CA SER A 52 -18.73 2.19 -11.13
C SER A 52 -18.35 2.36 -12.60
N LEU A 53 -18.36 3.60 -13.12
CA LEU A 53 -17.92 3.91 -14.49
C LEU A 53 -16.46 3.53 -14.75
N ILE A 54 -15.62 3.51 -13.72
CA ILE A 54 -14.19 3.24 -13.86
C ILE A 54 -13.82 1.93 -13.17
N ASN A 55 -14.47 1.60 -12.05
CA ASN A 55 -14.23 0.37 -11.33
C ASN A 55 -15.20 -0.71 -11.76
N ILE A 56 -14.75 -1.60 -12.65
CA ILE A 56 -15.52 -2.76 -13.11
C ILE A 56 -14.87 -4.08 -12.70
N VAL A 57 -13.99 -4.07 -11.70
CA VAL A 57 -13.10 -5.20 -11.37
C VAL A 57 -13.88 -6.48 -11.05
N ILE A 58 -14.98 -6.39 -10.31
CA ILE A 58 -15.81 -7.56 -10.00
C ILE A 58 -16.47 -8.16 -11.26
N LEU A 59 -16.87 -7.31 -12.22
CA LEU A 59 -17.45 -7.77 -13.48
C LEU A 59 -16.38 -8.41 -14.38
N GLU A 60 -15.19 -7.83 -14.40
CA GLU A 60 -14.03 -8.38 -15.11
C GLU A 60 -13.61 -9.74 -14.54
N ALA A 61 -13.43 -9.84 -13.23
CA ALA A 61 -13.04 -11.08 -12.58
C ALA A 61 -14.02 -12.22 -12.86
N VAL A 62 -15.33 -11.94 -12.86
CA VAL A 62 -16.36 -12.92 -13.22
C VAL A 62 -16.22 -13.35 -14.68
N VAL A 63 -16.07 -12.41 -15.62
CA VAL A 63 -15.97 -12.76 -17.04
C VAL A 63 -14.71 -13.56 -17.36
N GLU A 64 -13.59 -13.23 -16.72
CA GLU A 64 -12.31 -13.92 -16.85
C GLU A 64 -12.38 -15.33 -16.25
N HIS A 65 -12.89 -15.47 -15.02
CA HIS A 65 -12.96 -16.76 -14.32
C HIS A 65 -13.85 -17.79 -15.04
N PHE A 66 -14.97 -17.33 -15.62
CA PHE A 66 -15.89 -18.20 -16.36
C PHE A 66 -15.61 -18.24 -17.87
N GLU A 67 -14.48 -17.69 -18.32
CA GLU A 67 -14.00 -17.73 -19.71
C GLU A 67 -15.07 -17.30 -20.74
N ILE A 68 -15.76 -16.18 -20.46
CA ILE A 68 -16.86 -15.70 -21.31
C ILE A 68 -16.31 -14.74 -22.39
N ASP A 69 -15.69 -15.29 -23.43
CA ASP A 69 -15.01 -14.54 -24.51
C ASP A 69 -15.85 -13.40 -25.12
N ASP A 70 -17.12 -13.66 -25.41
CA ASP A 70 -18.08 -12.68 -25.93
C ASP A 70 -18.20 -11.46 -25.00
N ALA A 71 -18.18 -11.69 -23.68
CA ALA A 71 -18.24 -10.65 -22.67
C ALA A 71 -16.90 -9.93 -22.50
N GLN A 72 -15.78 -10.66 -22.61
CA GLN A 72 -14.43 -10.12 -22.45
C GLN A 72 -14.18 -9.01 -23.48
N LYS A 73 -14.59 -9.23 -24.74
CA LYS A 73 -14.49 -8.21 -25.80
C LYS A 73 -15.16 -6.88 -25.41
N TYR A 74 -16.36 -6.93 -24.83
CA TYR A 74 -17.07 -5.72 -24.41
C TYR A 74 -16.42 -5.01 -23.23
N ILE A 75 -15.70 -5.76 -22.37
CA ILE A 75 -14.92 -5.19 -21.27
C ILE A 75 -13.68 -4.50 -21.82
N ASP A 76 -12.96 -5.14 -22.74
CA ASP A 76 -11.74 -4.58 -23.33
C ASP A 76 -12.02 -3.33 -24.16
N ASP A 77 -13.07 -3.35 -24.98
CA ASP A 77 -13.49 -2.17 -25.76
C ASP A 77 -13.88 -1.01 -24.83
N TYR A 78 -14.63 -1.29 -23.76
CA TYR A 78 -15.00 -0.27 -22.77
C TYR A 78 -13.78 0.30 -22.04
N LYS A 79 -12.83 -0.55 -21.62
CA LYS A 79 -11.59 -0.09 -20.99
C LYS A 79 -10.78 0.81 -21.92
N ARG A 80 -10.71 0.45 -23.20
CA ARG A 80 -10.04 1.25 -24.23
C ARG A 80 -10.70 2.62 -24.39
N GLU A 81 -12.02 2.66 -24.48
CA GLU A 81 -12.80 3.91 -24.57
C GLU A 81 -12.62 4.79 -23.34
N ILE A 82 -12.64 4.20 -22.13
CA ILE A 82 -12.43 4.92 -20.88
C ILE A 82 -10.99 5.45 -20.77
N ASP A 83 -9.98 4.66 -21.11
CA ASP A 83 -8.57 5.11 -21.12
C ASP A 83 -8.34 6.22 -22.17
N GLU A 84 -8.97 6.12 -23.35
CA GLU A 84 -8.94 7.19 -24.35
C GLU A 84 -9.65 8.47 -23.90
N SER A 85 -10.79 8.32 -23.22
CA SER A 85 -11.48 9.45 -22.62
C SER A 85 -10.64 10.11 -21.53
N CYS A 86 -10.00 9.34 -20.64
CA CYS A 86 -9.13 9.85 -19.58
C CYS A 86 -7.88 10.56 -20.15
N ARG A 87 -7.37 10.13 -21.32
CA ARG A 87 -6.26 10.78 -22.05
C ARG A 87 -6.61 12.18 -22.58
N ASN A 88 -7.89 12.49 -22.73
CA ASN A 88 -8.36 13.73 -23.35
C ASN A 88 -9.10 14.63 -22.36
N LEU A 89 -9.64 14.06 -21.28
CA LEU A 89 -10.38 14.78 -20.26
C LEU A 89 -9.44 15.50 -19.30
N SER A 90 -9.57 16.83 -19.23
CA SER A 90 -8.82 17.68 -18.31
C SER A 90 -9.35 17.55 -16.88
N VAL A 91 -8.48 17.76 -15.89
CA VAL A 91 -8.85 17.60 -14.46
C VAL A 91 -9.82 18.68 -14.00
N ASP A 92 -9.72 19.89 -14.53
CA ASP A 92 -10.62 21.02 -14.24
C ASP A 92 -12.11 20.67 -14.49
N LEU A 93 -12.39 19.90 -15.55
CA LEU A 93 -13.73 19.42 -15.89
C LEU A 93 -14.27 18.33 -14.94
N CYS A 94 -13.41 17.75 -14.09
CA CYS A 94 -13.76 16.68 -13.17
C CYS A 94 -13.85 17.15 -11.71
N LEU A 95 -13.63 18.44 -11.44
CA LEU A 95 -13.55 18.94 -10.08
C LEU A 95 -14.89 18.85 -9.37
N ASN A 96 -14.86 18.37 -8.13
CA ASN A 96 -16.02 18.16 -7.25
C ASN A 96 -17.02 17.10 -7.73
N GLU A 97 -16.78 16.47 -8.89
CA GLU A 97 -17.62 15.38 -9.37
C GLU A 97 -17.34 14.10 -8.56
N PRO A 98 -18.39 13.38 -8.12
CA PRO A 98 -18.24 12.09 -7.47
C PRO A 98 -17.96 11.00 -8.50
N PHE A 99 -16.82 10.33 -8.38
CA PHE A 99 -16.45 9.17 -9.19
C PHE A 99 -17.09 7.86 -8.69
N ASP A 100 -17.62 7.87 -7.47
CA ASP A 100 -18.37 6.77 -6.88
C ASP A 100 -19.84 7.17 -6.69
N VAL A 101 -20.68 6.79 -7.66
CA VAL A 101 -22.12 7.14 -7.71
C VAL A 101 -22.94 6.23 -6.79
N VAL A 102 -22.38 5.14 -6.25
CA VAL A 102 -23.16 4.07 -5.60
C VAL A 102 -23.05 4.07 -4.07
N ARG A 103 -22.12 4.83 -3.48
CA ARG A 103 -22.02 4.90 -2.01
C ARG A 103 -23.20 5.65 -1.40
N ALA A 104 -23.98 4.93 -0.56
CA ALA A 104 -25.06 5.50 0.25
C ALA A 104 -24.55 6.38 1.41
N SER A 105 -23.25 6.30 1.76
CA SER A 105 -22.65 7.09 2.83
C SER A 105 -21.18 7.43 2.53
N PRO A 106 -20.71 8.64 2.89
CA PRO A 106 -19.33 9.04 2.68
C PRO A 106 -18.39 8.16 3.53
N PRO A 107 -17.21 7.77 2.99
CA PRO A 107 -16.25 6.96 3.74
C PRO A 107 -15.76 7.68 4.99
N LEU A 108 -15.53 6.90 6.05
CA LEU A 108 -14.96 7.43 7.28
C LEU A 108 -13.52 7.87 7.03
N LYS A 109 -13.02 8.79 7.86
CA LYS A 109 -11.64 9.28 7.70
C LYS A 109 -10.63 8.13 7.70
N CYS A 110 -10.76 7.14 8.58
CA CYS A 110 -9.89 5.95 8.65
C CYS A 110 -9.90 5.06 7.39
N GLU A 111 -10.87 5.25 6.49
CA GLU A 111 -11.03 4.55 5.22
C GLU A 111 -10.62 5.43 4.01
N THR A 112 -10.06 6.61 4.26
CA THR A 112 -9.70 7.58 3.21
C THR A 112 -8.19 7.78 3.11
N ALA A 113 -7.72 7.84 1.88
CA ALA A 113 -6.37 8.29 1.54
C ALA A 113 -6.47 9.60 0.75
N THR A 114 -5.61 10.56 1.07
CA THR A 114 -5.63 11.89 0.44
C THR A 114 -4.25 12.25 -0.07
N TYR A 115 -4.20 12.61 -1.36
CA TYR A 115 -3.02 13.13 -2.04
C TYR A 115 -3.25 14.61 -2.31
N VAL A 116 -2.36 15.46 -1.82
CA VAL A 116 -2.33 16.88 -2.16
C VAL A 116 -1.15 17.09 -3.09
N LEU A 117 -1.43 17.39 -4.35
CA LEU A 117 -0.46 17.60 -5.41
C LEU A 117 -0.41 19.08 -5.77
N GLY A 118 0.81 19.64 -5.89
CA GLY A 118 1.04 21.02 -6.31
C GLY A 118 0.77 21.29 -7.79
N TRP A 119 -0.29 20.69 -8.33
CA TRP A 119 -0.70 20.75 -9.71
C TRP A 119 -1.69 21.88 -9.95
N GLU A 120 -1.67 22.43 -11.15
CA GLU A 120 -2.77 23.23 -11.68
C GLU A 120 -3.72 22.33 -12.49
N ALA A 121 -5.03 22.46 -12.26
CA ALA A 121 -6.05 21.57 -12.81
C ALA A 121 -6.21 21.66 -14.34
N THR A 122 -5.81 22.78 -14.94
CA THR A 122 -5.85 23.04 -16.39
C THR A 122 -4.66 22.42 -17.13
N GLU A 123 -3.56 22.17 -16.43
CA GLU A 123 -2.32 21.62 -17.01
C GLU A 123 -2.29 20.10 -17.03
N HIS A 124 -3.17 19.45 -16.26
CA HIS A 124 -3.17 18.00 -16.05
C HIS A 124 -4.44 17.35 -16.57
N LYS A 125 -4.30 16.10 -17.01
CA LYS A 125 -5.40 15.27 -17.50
C LYS A 125 -5.81 14.25 -16.46
N LEU A 126 -7.04 13.75 -16.57
CA LEU A 126 -7.55 12.72 -15.68
C LEU A 126 -6.65 11.48 -15.71
N LYS A 127 -6.03 11.18 -16.85
CA LYS A 127 -5.04 10.12 -16.97
C LYS A 127 -3.86 10.28 -16.01
N ASP A 128 -3.36 11.49 -15.82
CA ASP A 128 -2.21 11.74 -14.93
C ASP A 128 -2.57 11.39 -13.48
N VAL A 129 -3.80 11.72 -13.07
CA VAL A 129 -4.37 11.34 -11.77
C VAL A 129 -4.48 9.82 -11.64
N THR A 130 -5.07 9.14 -12.63
CA THR A 130 -5.22 7.68 -12.59
C THR A 130 -3.89 6.95 -12.59
N ASP A 131 -2.91 7.46 -13.33
CA ASP A 131 -1.55 6.91 -13.41
C ASP A 131 -0.84 7.02 -12.07
N ILE A 132 -0.96 8.15 -11.38
CA ILE A 132 -0.35 8.32 -10.05
C ILE A 132 -0.98 7.38 -9.03
N ILE A 133 -2.30 7.31 -8.99
CA ILE A 133 -3.05 6.45 -8.06
C ILE A 133 -2.65 4.99 -8.30
N SER A 134 -2.71 4.53 -9.56
CA SER A 134 -2.40 3.14 -9.90
C SER A 134 -0.93 2.78 -9.66
N LYS A 135 0.03 3.65 -9.98
CA LYS A 135 1.46 3.37 -9.76
C LYS A 135 1.84 3.40 -8.27
N SER A 136 1.26 4.31 -7.49
CA SER A 136 1.61 4.48 -6.07
C SER A 136 0.89 3.49 -5.15
N SER A 137 -0.38 3.20 -5.44
CA SER A 137 -1.29 2.50 -4.54
C SER A 137 -1.80 1.19 -5.12
N GLY A 138 -1.51 0.89 -6.38
CA GLY A 138 -2.04 -0.28 -7.06
C GLY A 138 -3.57 -0.29 -7.06
N LYS A 139 -4.14 -1.47 -6.80
CA LYS A 139 -5.60 -1.71 -6.76
C LYS A 139 -6.21 -1.50 -5.36
N PHE A 140 -5.43 -1.04 -4.37
CA PHE A 140 -5.91 -0.90 -2.98
C PHE A 140 -6.95 0.21 -2.79
N ILE A 141 -6.94 1.21 -3.68
CA ILE A 141 -7.72 2.42 -3.49
C ILE A 141 -8.71 2.66 -4.63
N LYS A 142 -9.85 3.25 -4.30
CA LYS A 142 -10.89 3.69 -5.25
C LYS A 142 -10.97 5.21 -5.23
N LEU A 143 -10.84 5.85 -6.40
CA LEU A 143 -10.99 7.30 -6.53
C LEU A 143 -12.41 7.73 -6.15
N ILE A 144 -12.54 8.71 -5.25
CA ILE A 144 -13.83 9.26 -4.82
C ILE A 144 -14.10 10.58 -5.52
N ASN A 145 -13.19 11.54 -5.37
CA ASN A 145 -13.32 12.88 -5.93
C ASN A 145 -11.96 13.56 -6.07
N ILE A 146 -11.97 14.60 -6.89
CA ILE A 146 -10.85 15.51 -7.08
C ILE A 146 -11.36 16.91 -6.73
N LYS A 147 -10.62 17.62 -5.90
CA LYS A 147 -10.93 19.01 -5.53
C LYS A 147 -9.75 19.90 -5.85
N SER A 148 -10.04 21.15 -6.18
CA SER A 148 -9.02 22.18 -6.37
C SER A 148 -9.40 23.39 -5.51
N ILE A 149 -8.48 23.82 -4.65
CA ILE A 149 -8.59 25.07 -3.87
C ILE A 149 -7.37 25.92 -4.21
N GLU A 150 -6.19 25.48 -3.81
CA GLU A 150 -4.89 26.05 -4.16
C GLU A 150 -3.96 25.01 -4.81
N SER A 151 -4.34 23.74 -4.69
CA SER A 151 -3.63 22.56 -5.15
C SER A 151 -4.67 21.47 -5.41
N ILE A 152 -4.31 20.49 -6.22
CA ILE A 152 -5.20 19.37 -6.52
C ILE A 152 -5.18 18.41 -5.33
N THR A 153 -6.34 18.20 -4.75
CA THR A 153 -6.58 17.22 -3.69
C THR A 153 -7.35 16.04 -4.25
N ILE A 154 -6.72 14.88 -4.29
CA ILE A 154 -7.32 13.62 -4.71
C ILE A 154 -7.72 12.86 -3.46
N THR A 155 -9.00 12.53 -3.34
CA THR A 155 -9.52 11.71 -2.24
C THR A 155 -9.85 10.32 -2.76
N CYS A 156 -9.33 9.30 -2.10
CA CYS A 156 -9.60 7.90 -2.42
C CYS A 156 -10.14 7.17 -1.18
N SER A 157 -10.94 6.13 -1.41
CA SER A 157 -11.40 5.19 -0.37
C SER A 157 -10.64 3.89 -0.45
N PHE A 158 -10.51 3.20 0.67
CA PHE A 158 -9.94 1.86 0.74
C PHE A 158 -10.50 1.10 1.96
N PRO A 159 -10.52 -0.24 1.95
CA PRO A 159 -10.95 -1.04 3.10
C PRO A 159 -10.03 -0.81 4.30
N HIS A 160 -10.60 -0.55 5.49
CA HIS A 160 -9.80 -0.28 6.69
C HIS A 160 -8.81 -1.42 7.03
N SER A 161 -9.18 -2.67 6.78
CA SER A 161 -8.31 -3.85 6.95
C SER A 161 -6.98 -3.75 6.18
N LEU A 162 -6.94 -2.96 5.10
CA LEU A 162 -5.77 -2.77 4.25
C LEU A 162 -4.93 -1.53 4.62
N THR A 163 -5.24 -0.83 5.71
CA THR A 163 -4.48 0.37 6.13
C THR A 163 -2.98 0.13 6.19
N GLY A 164 -2.54 -0.95 6.85
CA GLY A 164 -1.11 -1.27 6.98
C GLY A 164 -0.44 -1.53 5.63
N ALA A 165 -1.05 -2.38 4.80
CA ALA A 165 -0.54 -2.71 3.47
C ALA A 165 -0.46 -1.47 2.56
N LEU A 166 -1.48 -0.60 2.61
CA LEU A 166 -1.50 0.64 1.84
C LEU A 166 -0.40 1.61 2.29
N ILE A 167 -0.17 1.78 3.59
CA ILE A 167 0.90 2.63 4.11
C ILE A 167 2.27 2.15 3.64
N ILE A 168 2.54 0.84 3.72
CA ILE A 168 3.80 0.26 3.24
C ILE A 168 3.96 0.54 1.74
N LYS A 169 2.94 0.23 0.94
CA LYS A 169 2.98 0.42 -0.52
C LYS A 169 3.22 1.88 -0.91
N LEU A 170 2.57 2.81 -0.22
CA LEU A 170 2.75 4.24 -0.45
C LEU A 170 4.11 4.74 -0.02
N SER A 171 4.66 4.19 1.06
CA SER A 171 5.99 4.53 1.54
C SER A 171 7.07 4.07 0.53
N GLU A 172 6.92 2.88 -0.05
CA GLU A 172 7.80 2.38 -1.12
C GLU A 172 7.78 3.27 -2.37
N ASN A 173 6.62 3.85 -2.69
CA ASN A 173 6.42 4.67 -3.89
C ASN A 173 6.50 6.18 -3.60
N LEU A 174 6.97 6.57 -2.42
CA LEU A 174 6.95 7.96 -1.97
C LEU A 174 7.84 8.87 -2.83
N GLU A 175 9.02 8.41 -3.25
CA GLU A 175 9.89 9.19 -4.15
C GLU A 175 9.23 9.51 -5.48
N LEU A 176 8.48 8.56 -6.05
CA LEU A 176 7.72 8.77 -7.28
C LEU A 176 6.67 9.85 -7.06
N LEU A 177 5.94 9.79 -5.95
CA LEU A 177 4.94 10.80 -5.62
C LEU A 177 5.56 12.20 -5.44
N ILE A 178 6.69 12.29 -4.74
CA ILE A 178 7.42 13.56 -4.55
C ILE A 178 7.87 14.14 -5.90
N LYS A 179 8.44 13.32 -6.79
CA LYS A 179 8.83 13.74 -8.15
C LYS A 179 7.64 14.24 -8.98
N ASN A 180 6.45 13.70 -8.72
CA ASN A 180 5.20 14.14 -9.34
C ASN A 180 4.52 15.30 -8.60
N GLY A 181 5.21 16.01 -7.71
CA GLY A 181 4.69 17.24 -7.09
C GLY A 181 3.86 17.02 -5.83
N LEU A 182 4.01 15.90 -5.13
CA LEU A 182 3.35 15.66 -3.85
C LEU A 182 3.73 16.71 -2.79
N ILE A 183 2.71 17.40 -2.27
CA ILE A 183 2.80 18.33 -1.14
C ILE A 183 2.45 17.60 0.16
N LYS A 184 1.39 16.78 0.18
CA LYS A 184 0.97 16.08 1.40
C LYS A 184 0.30 14.76 1.06
N LEU A 185 0.61 13.72 1.83
CA LEU A 185 0.00 12.40 1.74
C LEU A 185 -0.49 11.96 3.11
N THR A 186 -1.77 11.60 3.19
CA THR A 186 -2.39 11.07 4.41
C THR A 186 -3.15 9.79 4.13
N VAL A 187 -3.09 8.84 5.06
CA VAL A 187 -3.92 7.63 5.07
C VAL A 187 -4.61 7.57 6.43
N GLY A 188 -5.93 7.69 6.44
CA GLY A 188 -6.68 7.77 7.68
C GLY A 188 -6.35 9.04 8.46
N TYR A 189 -5.89 8.82 9.68
CA TYR A 189 -5.38 9.86 10.57
C TYR A 189 -3.86 9.99 10.50
N CYS A 190 -3.18 9.09 9.78
CA CYS A 190 -1.73 9.10 9.65
C CYS A 190 -1.30 10.02 8.50
N THR A 191 -0.34 10.89 8.76
CA THR A 191 0.36 11.66 7.71
C THR A 191 1.63 10.93 7.35
N ILE A 192 1.70 10.40 6.12
CA ILE A 192 2.88 9.70 5.60
C ILE A 192 3.93 10.73 5.16
N TRP A 193 3.48 11.83 4.57
CA TRP A 193 4.37 12.88 4.07
C TRP A 193 3.69 14.25 4.13
N LYS A 194 4.46 15.28 4.49
CA LYS A 194 4.08 16.69 4.32
C LYS A 194 5.34 17.46 3.92
N LYS A 195 5.29 18.13 2.77
CA LYS A 195 6.32 19.05 2.29
C LYS A 195 6.38 20.22 3.28
N GLN A 196 7.50 20.36 3.96
CA GLN A 196 7.73 21.47 4.88
C GLN A 196 8.14 22.69 4.04
N LYS A 197 7.40 23.80 4.15
CA LYS A 197 7.89 25.12 3.73
C LYS A 197 8.74 25.69 4.86
N ILE A 198 9.88 26.28 4.55
CA ILE A 198 10.81 26.87 5.54
C ILE A 198 10.11 27.91 6.43
N GLN A 199 9.14 28.66 5.88
CA GLN A 199 8.30 29.60 6.63
C GLN A 199 7.37 28.94 7.66
N GLU A 200 6.82 27.75 7.38
CA GLU A 200 6.00 27.00 8.36
C GLU A 200 6.86 26.44 9.50
N ILE A 201 8.13 26.11 9.23
CA ILE A 201 9.08 25.74 10.29
C ILE A 201 9.36 26.97 11.17
N GLN A 202 9.48 28.16 10.58
CA GLN A 202 9.64 29.42 11.32
C GLN A 202 8.45 29.76 12.21
N GLU A 203 7.21 29.68 11.69
CA GLU A 203 5.99 29.91 12.48
C GLU A 203 5.81 28.87 13.59
N LEU A 204 6.05 27.59 13.32
CA LEU A 204 6.00 26.54 14.36
C LEU A 204 7.08 26.73 15.43
N LEU A 205 8.27 27.19 15.04
CA LEU A 205 9.34 27.53 15.98
C LEU A 205 8.99 28.79 16.79
N GLU A 206 8.36 29.78 16.18
CA GLU A 206 7.89 30.99 16.85
C GLU A 206 6.73 30.69 17.80
N GLU A 207 5.78 29.81 17.43
CA GLU A 207 4.70 29.33 18.30
C GLU A 207 5.26 28.51 19.47
N GLU A 208 6.17 27.55 19.25
CA GLU A 208 6.82 26.80 20.33
C GLU A 208 7.62 27.74 21.26
N VAL A 209 8.32 28.74 20.71
CA VAL A 209 9.06 29.74 21.49
C VAL A 209 8.10 30.65 22.28
N GLN A 210 6.96 31.04 21.70
CA GLN A 210 5.96 31.88 22.35
C GLN A 210 5.22 31.13 23.47
N GLU A 211 4.95 29.83 23.29
CA GLU A 211 4.36 28.96 24.30
C GLU A 211 5.31 28.76 25.50
N ILE A 212 6.63 28.76 25.24
CA ILE A 212 7.68 28.80 26.28
C ILE A 212 7.77 30.19 26.95
N MET A 213 7.38 31.27 26.25
CA MET A 213 7.36 32.64 26.78
C MET A 213 6.19 32.92 27.73
N GLU A 214 5.06 32.23 27.59
CA GLU A 214 3.86 32.45 28.43
C GLU A 214 3.90 31.71 29.79
N GLN A 215 4.84 30.80 30.00
CA GLN A 215 5.03 30.14 31.30
C GLN A 215 5.80 31.07 32.26
N PRO A 216 5.20 31.51 33.37
CA PRO A 216 5.92 32.28 34.37
C PRO A 216 6.69 31.28 35.23
N HIS A 217 8.02 31.16 35.10
CA HIS A 217 8.96 31.01 36.21
C HIS A 217 10.44 30.96 35.74
N ASP A 218 11.30 31.61 36.54
CA ASP A 218 12.77 31.79 36.49
C ASP A 218 13.41 32.74 35.47
N THR A 219 13.60 33.98 35.93
CA THR A 219 14.09 35.19 35.23
C THR A 219 15.52 35.10 34.67
N LYS A 220 16.32 34.10 35.06
CA LYS A 220 17.73 33.99 34.67
C LYS A 220 17.96 33.04 33.49
N ARG A 221 17.30 31.88 33.50
CA ARG A 221 17.37 30.88 32.41
C ARG A 221 16.67 31.35 31.14
N GLN A 222 15.53 32.03 31.27
CA GLN A 222 14.81 32.62 30.14
C GLN A 222 15.64 33.72 29.45
N LYS A 223 16.43 34.48 30.21
CA LYS A 223 17.30 35.53 29.66
C LYS A 223 18.46 34.91 28.85
N GLU A 224 19.10 33.89 29.39
CA GLU A 224 20.16 33.14 28.68
C GLU A 224 19.63 32.42 27.43
N LEU A 225 18.42 31.82 27.50
CA LEU A 225 17.76 31.23 26.33
C LEU A 225 17.42 32.29 25.27
N LYS A 226 16.93 33.45 25.69
CA LYS A 226 16.58 34.56 24.80
C LYS A 226 17.82 35.12 24.09
N GLU A 227 18.91 35.28 24.82
CA GLU A 227 20.19 35.71 24.25
C GLU A 227 20.75 34.66 23.28
N THR A 228 20.63 33.37 23.60
CA THR A 228 21.11 32.27 22.73
C THR A 228 20.25 32.12 21.48
N ALA A 229 18.92 32.21 21.60
CA ALA A 229 18.00 32.16 20.47
C ALA A 229 18.22 33.37 19.53
N GLN A 230 18.37 34.57 20.08
CA GLN A 230 18.67 35.77 19.29
C GLN A 230 20.03 35.68 18.58
N GLN A 231 21.05 35.11 19.24
CA GLN A 231 22.34 34.85 18.61
C GLN A 231 22.23 33.83 17.47
N LEU A 232 21.50 32.74 17.67
CA LEU A 232 21.27 31.71 16.63
C LEU A 232 20.50 32.27 15.44
N THR A 233 19.45 33.07 15.66
CA THR A 233 18.69 33.73 14.59
C THR A 233 19.58 34.68 13.77
N LYS A 234 20.48 35.42 14.44
CA LYS A 234 21.43 36.29 13.75
C LYS A 234 22.42 35.50 12.88
N ILE A 235 22.98 34.42 13.43
CA ILE A 235 23.91 33.54 12.71
C ILE A 235 23.22 32.92 11.49
N LEU A 236 21.98 32.45 11.63
CA LEU A 236 21.19 31.89 10.54
C LEU A 236 20.94 32.93 9.43
N SER A 237 20.56 34.16 9.79
CA SER A 237 20.34 35.25 8.84
C SER A 237 21.61 35.64 8.07
N GLU A 238 22.78 35.66 8.74
CA GLU A 238 24.07 35.92 8.08
C GLU A 238 24.44 34.78 7.13
N LYS A 239 24.25 33.52 7.52
CA LYS A 239 24.49 32.36 6.64
C LYS A 239 23.57 32.31 5.44
N GLU A 240 22.31 32.73 5.59
CA GLU A 240 21.35 32.82 4.48
C GLU A 240 21.77 33.87 3.43
N LYS A 241 22.28 35.02 3.88
CA LYS A 241 22.83 36.04 2.99
C LYS A 241 24.04 35.53 2.21
N GLU A 242 24.96 34.81 2.87
CA GLU A 242 26.11 34.20 2.20
C GLU A 242 25.68 33.14 1.17
N LEU A 243 24.70 32.30 1.49
CA LEU A 243 24.18 31.30 0.57
C LEU A 243 23.53 31.93 -0.67
N ASN A 244 22.75 32.99 -0.50
CA ASN A 244 22.14 33.72 -1.61
C ASN A 244 23.20 34.38 -2.51
N LYS A 245 24.27 34.91 -1.92
CA LYS A 245 25.41 35.46 -2.66
C LYS A 245 26.14 34.41 -3.50
N ILE A 246 26.32 33.20 -2.94
CA ILE A 246 26.91 32.06 -3.66
C ILE A 246 25.97 31.61 -4.80
N LYS A 247 24.67 31.59 -4.56
CA LYS A 247 23.66 31.22 -5.56
C LYS A 247 23.64 32.19 -6.74
N GLU A 248 23.69 33.49 -6.48
CA GLU A 248 23.81 34.53 -7.52
C GLU A 248 25.09 34.36 -8.33
N LYS A 249 26.25 34.14 -7.67
CA LYS A 249 27.52 33.87 -8.36
C LYS A 249 27.46 32.63 -9.24
N ILE A 250 26.83 31.54 -8.79
CA ILE A 250 26.67 30.31 -9.59
C ILE A 250 25.79 30.59 -10.82
N GLN A 251 24.75 31.40 -10.67
CA GLN A 251 23.84 31.75 -11.76
C GLN A 251 24.49 32.68 -12.80
N ASP A 252 25.35 33.59 -12.35
CA ASP A 252 26.18 34.43 -13.23
C ASP A 252 27.25 33.62 -13.97
N MET A 253 27.93 32.68 -13.28
CA MET A 253 28.90 31.78 -13.91
C MET A 253 28.27 30.84 -14.95
N LEU A 254 27.05 30.34 -14.68
CA LEU A 254 26.30 29.53 -15.64
C LEU A 254 25.95 30.31 -16.91
N SER A 255 25.81 31.63 -16.81
CA SER A 255 25.52 32.54 -17.92
C SER A 255 26.75 32.90 -18.75
N GLN A 256 27.98 32.73 -18.24
CA GLN A 256 29.24 33.18 -18.87
C GLN A 256 30.06 32.08 -19.58
N LYS A 257 29.49 30.90 -19.86
CA LYS A 257 30.29 29.79 -20.39
C LYS A 257 30.73 29.98 -21.85
N LYS A 258 31.88 30.62 -22.09
CA LYS A 258 32.64 30.46 -23.35
C LYS A 258 34.15 30.80 -23.37
N THR A 259 34.98 30.52 -22.34
CA THR A 259 36.45 30.31 -22.61
C THR A 259 37.21 29.59 -21.49
N LYS A 260 38.38 29.03 -21.83
CA LYS A 260 39.16 27.99 -21.13
C LYS A 260 40.05 28.43 -19.94
N GLU A 261 39.66 29.40 -19.12
CA GLU A 261 40.44 29.78 -17.91
C GLU A 261 39.97 29.09 -16.61
N ASP A 262 39.05 28.14 -16.73
CA ASP A 262 38.13 27.73 -15.66
C ASP A 262 38.57 26.49 -14.84
N GLN A 263 39.87 26.34 -14.58
CA GLN A 263 40.39 25.18 -13.83
C GLN A 263 41.01 25.56 -12.47
N ASN A 264 41.54 26.78 -12.32
CA ASN A 264 42.13 27.23 -11.05
C ASN A 264 41.09 27.81 -10.07
N GLU A 265 40.03 28.45 -10.57
CA GLU A 265 38.98 29.06 -9.73
C GLU A 265 38.00 28.01 -9.16
N ARG A 266 37.82 26.89 -9.85
CA ARG A 266 37.07 25.72 -9.36
C ARG A 266 37.73 24.99 -8.21
N GLU A 267 39.07 24.94 -8.17
CA GLU A 267 39.79 24.38 -7.02
C GLU A 267 39.67 25.28 -5.79
N CYS A 268 39.70 26.61 -5.96
CA CYS A 268 39.55 27.56 -4.87
C CYS A 268 38.16 27.46 -4.18
N THR A 269 37.08 27.39 -4.99
CA THR A 269 35.70 27.26 -4.47
C THR A 269 35.40 25.89 -3.84
N LEU A 270 36.08 24.82 -4.27
CA LEU A 270 35.97 23.49 -3.66
C LEU A 270 36.60 23.43 -2.26
N VAL A 271 37.67 24.20 -2.03
CA VAL A 271 38.33 24.31 -0.72
C VAL A 271 37.43 25.04 0.27
N GLU A 272 36.82 26.17 -0.12
CA GLU A 272 35.88 26.91 0.74
C GLU A 272 34.64 26.07 1.11
N LEU A 273 34.10 25.28 0.16
CA LEU A 273 32.99 24.36 0.43
C LEU A 273 33.35 23.23 1.39
N LYS A 274 34.60 22.74 1.36
CA LYS A 274 35.07 21.73 2.32
C LYS A 274 35.19 22.30 3.73
N GLU A 275 35.72 23.52 3.88
CA GLU A 275 35.80 24.19 5.19
C GLU A 275 34.41 24.46 5.78
N VAL A 276 33.44 24.90 4.95
CA VAL A 276 32.05 25.09 5.41
C VAL A 276 31.40 23.76 5.82
N LYS A 277 31.70 22.66 5.12
CA LYS A 277 31.18 21.34 5.48
C LYS A 277 31.76 20.81 6.79
N GLU A 278 33.07 20.96 7.02
CA GLU A 278 33.71 20.56 8.28
C GLU A 278 33.20 21.36 9.48
N THR A 279 33.04 22.68 9.32
CA THR A 279 32.49 23.53 10.39
C THR A 279 31.04 23.23 10.73
N THR A 280 30.25 22.79 9.74
CA THR A 280 28.85 22.36 9.96
C THR A 280 28.77 21.06 10.76
N ASN A 281 29.67 20.11 10.49
CA ASN A 281 29.73 18.85 11.24
C ASN A 281 30.15 19.06 12.72
N ASP A 282 31.09 19.98 13.00
CA ASP A 282 31.50 20.28 14.39
C ASP A 282 30.36 20.92 15.21
N LEU A 283 29.52 21.74 14.57
CA LEU A 283 28.32 22.32 15.16
C LEU A 283 27.23 21.26 15.44
N GLU A 284 27.05 20.32 14.53
CA GLU A 284 26.11 19.21 14.71
C GLU A 284 26.52 18.31 15.89
N GLU A 285 27.81 18.01 16.02
CA GLU A 285 28.33 17.29 17.19
C GLU A 285 28.14 18.06 18.51
N LYS A 286 28.38 19.37 18.53
CA LYS A 286 28.14 20.20 19.72
C LYS A 286 26.67 20.20 20.12
N LEU A 287 25.75 20.25 19.14
CA LEU A 287 24.31 20.17 19.37
C LEU A 287 23.92 18.83 20.01
N GLN A 288 24.46 17.72 19.50
CA GLN A 288 24.22 16.39 20.05
C GLN A 288 24.77 16.24 21.48
N ARG A 289 25.93 16.84 21.79
CA ARG A 289 26.49 16.87 23.16
C ARG A 289 25.59 17.64 24.12
N MET A 290 25.13 18.83 23.77
CA MET A 290 24.20 19.62 24.60
C MET A 290 22.87 18.89 24.84
N LYS A 291 22.36 18.17 23.83
CA LYS A 291 21.11 17.40 23.95
C LYS A 291 21.23 16.23 24.94
N LYS A 292 22.38 15.54 24.97
CA LYS A 292 22.67 14.48 25.95
C LYS A 292 22.83 15.04 27.37
N GLU A 293 23.48 16.19 27.52
CA GLU A 293 23.73 16.81 28.82
C GLU A 293 22.43 17.32 29.49
N TYR A 294 21.49 17.84 28.70
CA TYR A 294 20.14 18.20 29.17
C TYR A 294 19.30 16.99 29.61
N HIS A 295 19.48 15.82 28.98
CA HIS A 295 18.76 14.59 29.35
C HIS A 295 19.19 14.07 30.73
N ILE A 296 20.46 14.21 31.10
CA ILE A 296 21.02 13.70 32.37
C ILE A 296 20.59 14.56 33.57
N LYS A 297 20.42 15.89 33.38
CA LYS A 297 20.08 16.82 34.47
C LYS A 297 18.60 16.76 34.91
N CYS A 298 17.73 16.10 34.14
CA CYS A 298 16.30 15.97 34.46
C CYS A 298 15.99 14.90 35.54
N HIS A 299 16.99 14.15 36.01
CA HIS A 299 16.81 13.01 36.92
C HIS A 299 16.67 13.36 38.41
N THR A 300 16.85 14.62 38.86
CA THR A 300 17.05 14.90 40.30
C THR A 300 15.90 15.55 41.09
N ASP A 301 14.83 16.10 40.50
CA ASP A 301 13.79 16.80 41.29
C ASP A 301 12.44 16.04 41.30
N SER A 302 12.32 15.17 42.31
CA SER A 302 11.35 14.08 42.45
C SER A 302 9.91 14.46 42.88
N THR A 303 9.49 15.72 42.90
CA THR A 303 8.24 16.12 43.62
C THR A 303 7.27 17.07 42.89
N SER A 304 7.46 17.35 41.59
CA SER A 304 6.53 18.20 40.83
C SER A 304 5.35 17.43 40.22
N ALA A 305 4.18 18.06 40.09
CA ALA A 305 3.00 17.48 39.43
C ALA A 305 3.26 17.08 37.97
N SER A 306 4.15 17.80 37.28
CA SER A 306 4.61 17.47 35.93
C SER A 306 5.39 16.15 35.90
N TYR A 307 6.16 15.82 36.95
CA TYR A 307 6.83 14.52 37.06
C TYR A 307 5.82 13.36 37.18
N LYS A 308 4.70 13.56 37.87
CA LYS A 308 3.63 12.55 37.96
C LYS A 308 2.94 12.31 36.62
N ILE A 309 2.68 13.37 35.85
CA ILE A 309 2.08 13.29 34.50
C ILE A 309 3.05 12.62 33.54
N ILE A 310 4.32 13.04 33.51
CA ILE A 310 5.36 12.44 32.67
C ILE A 310 5.63 10.97 33.05
N LYS A 311 5.60 10.64 34.34
CA LYS A 311 5.68 9.25 34.81
C LYS A 311 4.46 8.42 34.38
N GLY A 312 3.26 9.00 34.43
CA GLY A 312 2.04 8.35 33.93
C GLY A 312 2.12 8.05 32.43
N MET A 313 2.50 9.05 31.63
CA MET A 313 2.69 8.89 30.19
C MET A 313 3.80 7.88 29.86
N ARG A 314 4.89 7.86 30.63
CA ARG A 314 5.96 6.85 30.48
C ARG A 314 5.47 5.44 30.77
N MET A 315 4.69 5.24 31.84
CA MET A 315 4.14 3.91 32.16
C MET A 315 3.14 3.43 31.10
N GLU A 316 2.32 4.33 30.53
CA GLU A 316 1.43 4.00 29.41
C GLU A 316 2.20 3.64 28.14
N ILE A 317 3.26 4.39 27.82
CA ILE A 317 4.13 4.09 26.68
C ILE A 317 4.84 2.75 26.88
N GLU A 318 5.36 2.45 28.07
CA GLU A 318 6.00 1.16 28.36
C GLU A 318 4.99 0.00 28.35
N GLN A 319 3.76 0.21 28.81
CA GLN A 319 2.68 -0.79 28.68
C GLN A 319 2.36 -1.08 27.20
N ILE A 320 2.30 -0.04 26.35
CA ILE A 320 2.06 -0.18 24.91
C ILE A 320 3.24 -0.89 24.24
N LEU A 321 4.48 -0.56 24.61
CA LEU A 321 5.67 -1.25 24.11
C LEU A 321 5.70 -2.72 24.52
N THR A 322 5.35 -3.04 25.76
CA THR A 322 5.33 -4.43 26.26
C THR A 322 4.26 -5.25 25.55
N ASN A 323 3.07 -4.67 25.32
CA ASN A 323 2.01 -5.31 24.53
C ASN A 323 2.42 -5.51 23.06
N LYS A 324 3.19 -4.58 22.49
CA LYS A 324 3.73 -4.70 21.13
C LYS A 324 4.79 -5.80 21.03
N THR A 325 5.66 -5.96 22.03
CA THR A 325 6.63 -7.05 22.08
C THR A 325 5.94 -8.41 22.20
N GLY A 326 4.89 -8.53 23.03
CA GLY A 326 4.09 -9.75 23.12
C GLY A 326 3.38 -10.13 21.81
N LEU A 327 2.99 -9.16 20.98
CA LEU A 327 2.45 -9.40 19.64
C LEU A 327 3.53 -9.83 18.63
N LEU A 328 4.78 -9.40 18.81
CA LEU A 328 5.90 -9.84 17.99
C LEU A 328 6.27 -11.30 18.30
N ASP A 329 6.28 -11.69 19.57
CA ASP A 329 6.53 -13.08 20.01
C ASP A 329 5.42 -14.03 19.49
N GLN A 330 4.16 -13.57 19.48
CA GLN A 330 3.06 -14.33 18.86
C GLN A 330 3.22 -14.47 17.34
N ASN A 331 3.74 -13.44 16.67
CA ASN A 331 4.02 -13.50 15.23
C ASN A 331 5.18 -14.44 14.90
N GLU A 332 6.20 -14.51 15.75
CA GLU A 332 7.33 -15.44 15.62
C GLU A 332 6.86 -16.89 15.80
N SER A 333 6.02 -17.15 16.81
CA SER A 333 5.37 -18.47 16.97
C SER A 333 4.45 -18.84 15.78
N LEU A 334 3.81 -17.85 15.13
CA LEU A 334 2.99 -18.08 13.94
C LEU A 334 3.83 -18.45 12.71
N ILE A 335 5.06 -17.93 12.61
CA ILE A 335 6.02 -18.29 11.56
C ILE A 335 6.48 -19.73 11.75
N ASP A 336 6.78 -20.15 12.99
CA ASP A 336 7.16 -21.54 13.30
C ASP A 336 6.02 -22.51 12.99
N ILE A 337 4.78 -22.22 13.38
CA ILE A 337 3.61 -23.03 13.05
C ILE A 337 3.42 -23.13 11.53
N LYS A 338 3.67 -22.05 10.79
CA LYS A 338 3.60 -22.06 9.32
C LYS A 338 4.70 -22.94 8.71
N GLY A 339 5.88 -22.99 9.31
CA GLY A 339 6.97 -23.91 8.95
C GLY A 339 6.58 -25.37 9.18
N GLU A 340 6.05 -25.71 10.35
CA GLU A 340 5.59 -27.07 10.67
C GLU A 340 4.46 -27.53 9.73
N ILE A 341 3.53 -26.64 9.38
CA ILE A 341 2.47 -26.94 8.40
C ILE A 341 3.06 -27.27 7.02
N ALA A 342 4.07 -26.52 6.58
CA ALA A 342 4.73 -26.80 5.30
C ALA A 342 5.43 -28.17 5.30
N GLU A 343 6.09 -28.52 6.40
CA GLU A 343 6.78 -29.79 6.56
C GLU A 343 5.79 -30.98 6.60
N LEU A 344 4.65 -30.82 7.29
CA LEU A 344 3.57 -31.80 7.29
C LEU A 344 2.90 -31.94 5.90
N GLN A 345 2.74 -30.84 5.16
CA GLN A 345 2.24 -30.88 3.78
C GLN A 345 3.19 -31.66 2.86
N GLU A 346 4.50 -31.50 3.04
CA GLU A 346 5.49 -32.25 2.28
C GLU A 346 5.48 -33.75 2.64
N GLN A 347 5.34 -34.09 3.93
CA GLN A 347 5.17 -35.49 4.35
C GLN A 347 3.89 -36.14 3.79
N ILE A 348 2.78 -35.40 3.74
CA ILE A 348 1.52 -35.87 3.13
C ILE A 348 1.72 -36.11 1.63
N SER A 349 2.42 -35.21 0.95
CA SER A 349 2.75 -35.36 -0.47
C SER A 349 3.56 -36.63 -0.73
N VAL A 350 4.63 -36.86 0.05
CA VAL A 350 5.45 -38.08 -0.04
C VAL A 350 4.64 -39.34 0.27
N MET A 351 3.73 -39.31 1.25
CA MET A 351 2.83 -40.43 1.53
C MET A 351 1.86 -40.70 0.38
N ASN A 352 1.33 -39.66 -0.26
CA ASN A 352 0.44 -39.81 -1.41
C ASN A 352 1.18 -40.48 -2.58
N TYR A 353 2.41 -40.04 -2.91
CA TYR A 353 3.23 -40.71 -3.91
C TYR A 353 3.50 -42.18 -3.59
N LYS A 354 3.78 -42.51 -2.31
CA LYS A 354 3.96 -43.92 -1.89
C LYS A 354 2.67 -44.73 -2.00
N ARG A 355 1.51 -44.13 -1.69
CA ARG A 355 0.20 -44.79 -1.83
C ARG A 355 -0.10 -45.08 -3.30
N ASP A 356 0.17 -44.12 -4.18
CA ASP A 356 -0.06 -44.27 -5.62
C ASP A 356 0.87 -45.33 -6.23
N ALA A 357 2.13 -45.39 -5.78
CA ALA A 357 3.07 -46.45 -6.17
C ALA A 357 2.59 -47.85 -5.72
N LEU A 358 2.12 -47.99 -4.47
CA LEU A 358 1.57 -49.26 -3.97
C LEU A 358 0.27 -49.66 -4.69
N LYS A 359 -0.53 -48.69 -5.12
CA LYS A 359 -1.75 -48.94 -5.91
C LYS A 359 -1.41 -49.45 -7.31
N LEU A 360 -0.39 -48.86 -7.95
CA LEU A 360 0.14 -49.35 -9.23
C LEU A 360 0.71 -50.76 -9.10
N ASP A 361 1.49 -51.05 -8.05
CA ASP A 361 2.01 -52.40 -7.80
C ASP A 361 0.89 -53.43 -7.58
N TRP A 362 -0.20 -53.04 -6.89
CA TRP A 362 -1.39 -53.86 -6.73
C TRP A 362 -2.12 -54.11 -8.06
N GLU A 363 -2.32 -53.07 -8.87
CA GLU A 363 -2.95 -53.17 -10.19
C GLU A 363 -2.15 -54.09 -11.12
N ILE A 364 -0.82 -53.93 -11.18
CA ILE A 364 0.09 -54.79 -11.95
C ILE A 364 0.02 -56.25 -11.46
N SER A 365 -0.01 -56.48 -10.15
CA SER A 365 -0.13 -57.82 -9.58
C SER A 365 -1.49 -58.46 -9.89
N SER A 366 -2.56 -57.67 -9.94
CA SER A 366 -3.90 -58.14 -10.30
C SER A 366 -4.02 -58.52 -11.78
N GLU A 367 -3.42 -57.74 -12.70
CA GLU A 367 -3.39 -58.06 -14.13
C GLU A 367 -2.59 -59.34 -14.42
N GLN A 368 -1.45 -59.55 -13.73
CA GLN A 368 -0.68 -60.79 -13.86
C GLN A 368 -1.43 -62.05 -13.35
N THR A 369 -2.46 -61.90 -12.51
CA THR A 369 -3.31 -63.02 -12.08
C THR A 369 -4.50 -63.29 -13.01
N LEU A 370 -4.90 -62.31 -13.84
CA LEU A 370 -5.94 -62.48 -14.86
C LEU A 370 -5.37 -63.17 -16.11
N ASP A 371 -4.13 -62.87 -16.49
CA ASP A 371 -3.46 -63.48 -17.64
C ASP A 371 -3.21 -64.99 -17.44
N LYS A 372 -3.05 -65.45 -16.19
CA LYS A 372 -2.95 -66.88 -15.86
C LYS A 372 -4.28 -67.63 -15.81
N ARG A 373 -5.42 -66.94 -15.93
CA ARG A 373 -6.75 -67.56 -15.89
C ARG A 373 -7.34 -67.79 -17.29
N GLU A 374 -6.76 -67.20 -18.34
CA GLU A 374 -7.17 -67.42 -19.74
C GLU A 374 -6.38 -68.55 -20.45
N GLU A 375 -5.27 -69.06 -19.90
CA GLU A 375 -4.54 -70.22 -20.44
C GLU A 375 -4.96 -71.59 -19.85
N GLY A 376 -6.19 -71.71 -19.33
CA GLY A 376 -6.62 -72.88 -18.56
C GLY A 376 -8.02 -73.40 -18.84
N GLN A 377 -8.41 -73.62 -20.11
CA GLN A 377 -9.55 -74.49 -20.45
C GLN A 377 -9.07 -75.80 -21.12
N PRO A 378 -9.19 -76.97 -20.47
CA PRO A 378 -9.12 -78.25 -21.16
C PRO A 378 -10.50 -78.61 -21.73
N GLY A 379 -10.51 -78.95 -23.01
CA GLY A 379 -11.69 -79.36 -23.76
C GLY A 379 -12.37 -80.60 -23.17
N PHE A 380 -13.70 -80.53 -23.08
CA PHE A 380 -14.54 -81.71 -22.94
C PHE A 380 -14.58 -82.46 -24.28
N SER A 381 -13.91 -83.61 -24.34
CA SER A 381 -14.13 -84.63 -25.37
C SER A 381 -14.40 -85.97 -24.71
N SER A 382 -15.61 -86.45 -24.97
CA SER A 382 -16.21 -87.70 -24.53
C SER A 382 -15.44 -88.92 -25.04
N ARG A 383 -15.16 -89.90 -24.18
CA ARG A 383 -15.03 -91.31 -24.62
C ARG A 383 -15.49 -92.32 -23.58
N ASN A 384 -16.62 -92.92 -23.95
CA ASN A 384 -17.21 -94.16 -23.48
C ASN A 384 -16.22 -95.34 -23.46
N LYS A 385 -16.18 -96.08 -22.34
CA LYS A 385 -16.18 -97.56 -22.17
C LYS A 385 -16.62 -97.79 -20.70
N GLY A 386 -17.72 -98.44 -20.32
CA GLY A 386 -18.46 -99.53 -20.92
C GLY A 386 -17.95 -100.87 -20.37
N THR A 387 -18.53 -101.38 -19.28
CA THR A 387 -19.03 -102.78 -19.12
C THR A 387 -19.54 -103.10 -17.70
N SER A 388 -20.79 -103.61 -17.67
CA SER A 388 -21.39 -104.68 -16.82
C SER A 388 -21.37 -104.51 -15.29
N TRP A 389 -22.45 -104.70 -14.51
CA TRP A 389 -23.53 -105.71 -14.49
C TRP A 389 -24.81 -105.01 -13.89
N ILE A 390 -26.08 -105.36 -14.11
CA ILE A 390 -26.84 -106.62 -13.95
C ILE A 390 -28.21 -106.44 -14.67
N ASP A 391 -28.65 -107.53 -15.32
CA ASP A 391 -29.99 -107.95 -15.81
C ASP A 391 -30.87 -107.07 -16.69
#